data_AF-A0A4P1QFT7-F1
#
_entry.id   AF-A0A4P1QFT7-F1
#
_cell.length_a   1.000
_cell.length_b   1.000
_cell.length_c   1.000
_cell.angle_alpha   90.00
_cell.angle_beta   90.00
_cell.angle_gamma   90.00
#
_symmetry.space_group_name_H-M   'P 1'
#
loop_
_entity.id
_entity.type
_entity.pdbx_description
1 polymer ?
#
loop_
_entity_poly.entity_id
_entity_poly.type
_entity_poly.pdbx_seq_one_letter_code
_entity_poly.pdbx_strand_id
1 'polypeptide(L)'
;MKKILLSLPIIAITSLPLISVKCENRFQKVVQLNSSQVEEIKNQIQFEITSEGKKKYIIDTNYDYTNLNKFIAEKNNEYVHSGKFRFLPNDKDFKKIITLSFPDVNSLFYGHNLTITFSKDQTGIPILLWEVGCEAYGKEGEGQIKLEGAQK
;
A
#
# COMPACT_ATOMS: atom_id res chain seq x y z
N MET A 1 65.96 57.91 13.04
CA MET A 1 65.46 57.51 11.70
C MET A 1 64.94 56.09 11.79
N LYS A 2 63.61 55.92 11.66
CA LYS A 2 62.88 54.64 11.78
C LYS A 2 62.90 53.93 10.42
N LYS A 3 63.31 52.66 10.37
CA LYS A 3 63.12 51.78 9.21
C LYS A 3 62.04 50.76 9.55
N ILE A 4 60.92 50.83 8.83
CA ILE A 4 59.74 49.97 9.00
C ILE A 4 59.93 48.73 8.13
N LEU A 5 59.73 47.55 8.72
CA LEU A 5 59.66 46.26 8.04
C LEU A 5 58.45 46.20 7.09
N LEU A 6 58.65 45.61 5.91
CA LEU A 6 57.56 45.14 5.04
C LEU A 6 57.71 43.62 4.86
N SER A 7 56.96 42.86 5.66
CA SER A 7 56.75 41.42 5.49
C SER A 7 55.58 41.19 4.53
N LEU A 8 55.81 40.51 3.40
CA LEU A 8 54.76 40.04 2.49
C LEU A 8 54.09 38.77 3.05
N PRO A 9 52.75 38.67 3.08
CA PRO A 9 52.08 37.40 3.32
C PRO A 9 51.95 36.60 2.01
N ILE A 10 52.41 35.34 2.04
CA ILE A 10 52.15 34.34 1.00
C ILE A 10 50.75 33.77 1.25
N ILE A 11 49.80 34.05 0.35
CA ILE A 11 48.45 33.49 0.40
C ILE A 11 48.51 32.09 -0.21
N ALA A 12 48.39 31.05 0.61
CA ALA A 12 48.25 29.67 0.15
C ALA A 12 46.83 29.43 -0.37
N ILE A 13 46.69 29.29 -1.69
CA ILE A 13 45.42 28.95 -2.35
C ILE A 13 45.26 27.43 -2.21
N THR A 14 44.45 26.98 -1.25
CA THR A 14 44.06 25.58 -1.17
C THR A 14 42.91 25.35 -2.16
N SER A 15 43.19 24.65 -3.26
CA SER A 15 42.14 24.19 -4.18
C SER A 15 41.36 23.05 -3.53
N LEU A 16 40.09 23.29 -3.21
CA LEU A 16 39.17 22.22 -2.88
C LEU A 16 38.93 21.39 -4.15
N PRO A 17 39.07 20.05 -4.11
CA PRO A 17 38.68 19.22 -5.23
C PRO A 17 37.17 19.39 -5.44
N LEU A 18 36.80 19.91 -6.61
CA LEU A 18 35.41 19.91 -7.07
C LEU A 18 35.03 18.44 -7.29
N ILE A 19 34.35 17.86 -6.31
CA ILE A 19 33.68 16.57 -6.47
C ILE A 19 32.59 16.83 -7.50
N SER A 20 32.81 16.38 -8.74
CA SER A 20 31.76 16.27 -9.73
C SER A 20 30.76 15.24 -9.21
N VAL A 21 29.73 15.72 -8.51
CA VAL A 21 28.53 14.92 -8.27
C VAL A 21 27.86 14.79 -9.63
N LYS A 22 28.13 13.69 -10.32
CA LYS A 22 27.30 13.30 -11.46
C LYS A 22 25.93 12.99 -10.86
N CYS A 23 25.00 13.95 -10.95
CA CYS A 23 23.59 13.70 -10.70
C CYS A 23 23.12 12.71 -11.77
N GLU A 24 23.32 11.43 -11.52
CA GLU A 24 22.75 10.37 -12.31
C GLU A 24 21.26 10.38 -11.98
N ASN A 25 20.48 11.11 -12.79
CA ASN A 25 19.04 11.06 -12.77
C ASN A 25 18.62 9.62 -13.06
N ARG A 26 18.52 8.78 -12.02
CA ARG A 26 17.86 7.49 -12.09
C ARG A 26 16.36 7.74 -12.16
N PHE A 27 15.89 8.20 -13.32
CA PHE A 27 14.50 8.00 -13.67
C PHE A 27 14.30 6.49 -13.74
N GLN A 28 13.79 5.90 -12.66
CA GLN A 28 13.38 4.50 -12.69
C GLN A 28 12.27 4.41 -13.74
N LYS A 29 12.57 3.73 -14.85
CA LYS A 29 11.58 3.53 -15.90
C LYS A 29 10.49 2.61 -15.36
N VAL A 30 9.24 3.05 -15.43
CA VAL A 30 8.09 2.21 -15.13
C VAL A 30 7.98 1.12 -16.20
N VAL A 31 7.96 -0.14 -15.77
CA VAL A 31 7.86 -1.32 -16.64
C VAL A 31 6.54 -2.00 -16.34
N GLN A 32 5.81 -2.37 -17.39
CA GLN A 32 4.52 -3.05 -17.26
C GLN A 32 4.68 -4.37 -16.49
N LEU A 33 3.76 -4.63 -15.57
CA LEU A 33 3.71 -5.89 -14.83
C LEU A 33 3.38 -7.05 -15.77
N ASN A 34 4.12 -8.15 -15.60
CA ASN A 34 3.76 -9.43 -16.20
C ASN A 34 2.83 -10.23 -15.27
N SER A 35 2.27 -11.32 -15.79
CA SER A 35 1.32 -12.18 -15.06
C SER A 35 1.89 -12.76 -13.76
N SER A 36 3.18 -13.09 -13.72
CA SER A 36 3.82 -13.61 -12.51
C SER A 36 3.91 -12.56 -11.41
N GLN A 37 4.16 -11.29 -11.76
CA GLN A 37 4.21 -10.18 -10.80
C GLN A 37 2.81 -9.85 -10.27
N VAL A 38 1.79 -9.88 -11.13
CA VAL A 38 0.39 -9.71 -10.70
C VAL A 38 -0.03 -10.82 -9.73
N GLU A 39 0.35 -12.07 -10.01
CA GLU A 39 0.06 -13.20 -9.12
C GLU A 39 0.83 -13.09 -7.80
N GLU A 40 2.08 -12.61 -7.82
CA GLU A 40 2.85 -12.32 -6.61
C GLU A 40 2.16 -11.27 -5.72
N ILE A 41 1.63 -10.19 -6.30
CA ILE A 41 0.87 -9.17 -5.57
C ILE A 41 -0.38 -9.79 -4.94
N LYS A 42 -1.16 -10.53 -5.72
CA LYS A 42 -2.38 -11.19 -5.27
C LYS A 42 -2.13 -12.12 -4.08
N ASN A 43 -1.06 -12.92 -4.14
CA ASN A 43 -0.72 -13.89 -3.08
C ASN A 43 -0.29 -13.23 -1.76
N GLN A 44 0.02 -11.93 -1.76
CA GLN A 44 0.32 -11.16 -0.55
C GLN A 44 -0.91 -10.45 0.04
N ILE A 45 -2.08 -10.55 -0.61
CA ILE A 45 -3.32 -10.00 -0.08
C ILE A 45 -3.99 -11.02 0.84
N GLN A 46 -4.24 -10.64 2.08
CA GLN A 46 -5.01 -11.45 3.04
C GLN A 46 -6.34 -10.75 3.33
N PHE A 47 -7.43 -11.53 3.37
CA PHE A 47 -8.76 -11.03 3.73
C PHE A 47 -9.55 -12.13 4.46
N GLU A 48 -9.44 -12.12 5.78
CA GLU A 48 -9.95 -13.20 6.63
C GLU A 48 -10.75 -12.65 7.81
N ILE A 49 -11.77 -13.38 8.26
CA ILE A 49 -12.50 -13.02 9.48
C ILE A 49 -11.83 -13.59 10.72
N THR A 50 -11.62 -12.75 11.74
CA THR A 50 -10.99 -13.17 12.99
C THR A 50 -11.95 -14.00 13.86
N SER A 51 -11.41 -14.62 14.91
CA SER A 51 -12.25 -15.30 15.92
C SER A 51 -13.23 -14.35 16.63
N GLU A 52 -12.85 -13.10 16.87
CA GLU A 52 -13.72 -12.10 17.49
C GLU A 52 -14.80 -11.64 16.50
N GLY A 53 -14.45 -11.46 15.22
CA GLY A 53 -15.40 -11.18 14.15
C GLY A 53 -16.45 -12.28 14.00
N LYS A 54 -16.02 -13.55 14.01
CA LYS A 54 -16.93 -14.71 14.02
C LYS A 54 -17.89 -14.65 15.20
N LYS A 55 -17.38 -14.52 16.43
CA LYS A 55 -18.23 -14.45 17.63
C LYS A 55 -19.22 -13.29 17.62
N LYS A 56 -18.85 -12.15 17.03
CA LYS A 56 -19.68 -10.94 17.02
C LYS A 56 -20.73 -10.94 15.91
N TYR A 57 -20.37 -11.43 14.73
CA TYR A 57 -21.21 -11.29 13.53
C TYR A 57 -21.71 -12.62 12.95
N ILE A 58 -21.14 -13.75 13.39
CA ILE A 58 -21.51 -15.11 12.95
C ILE A 58 -21.85 -15.90 14.23
N ILE A 59 -22.93 -15.49 14.89
CA ILE A 59 -23.32 -15.98 16.23
C ILE A 59 -23.85 -17.42 16.19
N ASP A 60 -24.44 -17.84 15.07
CA ASP A 60 -25.01 -19.18 14.85
C ASP A 60 -24.82 -19.64 13.39
N THR A 61 -25.07 -20.93 13.13
CA THR A 61 -24.96 -21.61 11.81
C THR A 61 -25.82 -21.03 10.69
N ASN A 62 -26.52 -19.92 10.92
CA ASN A 62 -27.35 -19.24 9.93
C ASN A 62 -26.59 -18.23 9.07
N TYR A 63 -25.28 -18.05 9.28
CA TYR A 63 -24.38 -17.30 8.39
C TYR A 63 -24.99 -16.01 7.80
N ASP A 64 -25.61 -15.20 8.67
CA ASP A 64 -26.15 -13.90 8.29
C ASP A 64 -25.05 -12.84 8.31
N TYR A 65 -24.61 -12.46 7.11
CA TYR A 65 -23.56 -11.47 6.91
C TYR A 65 -24.07 -10.02 6.93
N THR A 66 -25.34 -9.74 7.20
CA THR A 66 -25.93 -8.39 7.08
C THR A 66 -25.20 -7.36 7.94
N ASN A 67 -24.99 -7.67 9.23
CA ASN A 67 -24.32 -6.74 10.15
C ASN A 67 -22.82 -6.61 9.83
N LEU A 68 -22.17 -7.68 9.37
CA LEU A 68 -20.78 -7.64 8.94
C LEU A 68 -20.62 -6.79 7.68
N ASN A 69 -21.50 -6.95 6.69
CA ASN A 69 -21.51 -6.14 5.48
C ASN A 69 -21.74 -4.66 5.79
N LYS A 70 -22.64 -4.35 6.74
CA LYS A 70 -22.85 -2.97 7.19
C LYS A 70 -21.56 -2.38 7.79
N PHE A 71 -20.90 -3.13 8.68
CA PHE A 71 -19.63 -2.73 9.26
C PHE A 71 -18.53 -2.51 8.20
N ILE A 72 -18.39 -3.43 7.24
CA ILE A 72 -17.43 -3.30 6.14
C ILE A 72 -17.76 -2.10 5.26
N ALA A 73 -19.03 -1.85 4.94
CA ALA A 73 -19.46 -0.71 4.13
C ALA A 73 -19.16 0.63 4.82
N GLU A 74 -19.39 0.72 6.14
CA GLU A 74 -19.00 1.88 6.94
C GLU A 74 -17.49 2.14 6.84
N LYS A 75 -16.68 1.09 7.01
CA LYS A 75 -15.22 1.18 6.93
C LYS A 75 -14.71 1.45 5.51
N ASN A 76 -15.39 0.94 4.48
CA ASN A 76 -15.12 1.25 3.08
C ASN A 76 -15.33 2.74 2.79
N ASN A 77 -16.43 3.34 3.28
CA ASN A 77 -16.66 4.77 3.14
C ASN A 77 -15.62 5.61 3.89
N GLU A 78 -15.31 5.23 5.13
CA GLU A 78 -14.37 5.96 5.99
C GLU A 78 -12.94 5.96 5.42
N TYR A 79 -12.46 4.80 4.94
CA TYR A 79 -11.07 4.64 4.53
C TYR A 79 -10.87 4.56 3.02
N VAL A 80 -11.63 3.72 2.32
CA VAL A 80 -11.37 3.43 0.90
C VAL A 80 -11.79 4.61 0.03
N HIS A 81 -13.06 5.04 0.13
CA HIS A 81 -13.57 6.16 -0.67
C HIS A 81 -12.87 7.49 -0.33
N SER A 82 -12.27 7.59 0.84
CA SER A 82 -11.48 8.76 1.27
C SER A 82 -9.99 8.68 0.86
N GLY A 83 -9.57 7.68 0.06
CA GLY A 83 -8.18 7.52 -0.39
C GLY A 83 -7.20 7.08 0.71
N LYS A 84 -7.71 6.55 1.81
CA LYS A 84 -7.00 6.20 3.05
C LYS A 84 -6.96 4.69 3.30
N PHE A 85 -7.22 3.86 2.28
CA PHE A 85 -7.31 2.40 2.44
C PHE A 85 -6.07 1.77 3.10
N ARG A 86 -4.87 2.37 2.91
CA ARG A 86 -3.61 1.94 3.56
C ARG A 86 -3.66 1.97 5.10
N PHE A 87 -4.56 2.76 5.69
CA PHE A 87 -4.74 2.84 7.15
C PHE A 87 -5.78 1.85 7.67
N LEU A 88 -6.65 1.30 6.81
CA LEU A 88 -7.72 0.39 7.19
C LEU A 88 -7.24 -0.85 7.96
N PRO A 89 -6.14 -1.55 7.56
CA PRO A 89 -5.59 -2.66 8.34
C PRO A 89 -5.24 -2.32 9.79
N ASN A 90 -4.97 -1.04 10.08
CA ASN A 90 -4.53 -0.57 11.39
C ASN A 90 -5.66 0.01 12.24
N ASP A 91 -6.87 0.17 11.68
CA ASP A 91 -8.05 0.62 12.40
C ASP A 91 -8.34 -0.34 13.57
N LYS A 92 -8.52 0.23 14.77
CA LYS A 92 -8.61 -0.55 16.02
C LYS A 92 -9.81 -1.49 16.05
N ASP A 93 -10.91 -1.12 15.40
CA ASP A 93 -12.13 -1.92 15.40
C ASP A 93 -12.15 -2.86 14.20
N PHE A 94 -11.67 -2.42 13.05
CA PHE A 94 -11.55 -3.24 11.86
C PHE A 94 -10.66 -4.46 12.10
N LYS A 95 -9.44 -4.25 12.61
CA LYS A 95 -8.47 -5.33 12.80
C LYS A 95 -8.87 -6.37 13.85
N LYS A 96 -9.79 -6.01 14.76
CA LYS A 96 -10.39 -6.97 15.69
C LYS A 96 -11.31 -7.93 14.98
N ILE A 97 -11.96 -7.52 13.89
CA ILE A 97 -13.00 -8.27 13.20
C ILE A 97 -12.45 -8.95 11.94
N ILE A 98 -11.54 -8.28 11.21
CA ILE A 98 -11.00 -8.72 9.92
C ILE A 98 -9.48 -8.59 9.93
N THR A 99 -8.79 -9.65 9.51
CA THR A 99 -7.39 -9.61 9.10
C THR A 99 -7.33 -9.14 7.66
N LEU A 100 -6.73 -7.97 7.43
CA LEU A 100 -6.48 -7.42 6.09
C LEU A 100 -5.01 -7.04 5.97
N SER A 101 -4.34 -7.57 4.97
CA SER A 101 -2.99 -7.12 4.60
C SER A 101 -2.86 -7.09 3.08
N PHE A 102 -1.97 -6.24 2.59
CA PHE A 102 -1.63 -6.15 1.18
C PHE A 102 -0.22 -5.55 1.05
N PRO A 103 0.50 -5.84 -0.04
CA PRO A 103 1.84 -5.32 -0.24
C PRO A 103 1.83 -3.82 -0.53
N ASP A 104 2.94 -3.16 -0.21
CA ASP A 104 3.22 -1.85 -0.80
C ASP A 104 3.71 -2.05 -2.24
N VAL A 105 2.76 -2.09 -3.17
CA VAL A 105 3.03 -2.40 -4.59
C VAL A 105 4.08 -1.45 -5.20
N ASN A 106 4.08 -0.17 -4.85
CA ASN A 106 5.07 0.78 -5.37
C ASN A 106 6.50 0.47 -4.88
N SER A 107 6.64 -0.12 -3.69
CA SER A 107 7.93 -0.58 -3.17
C SER A 107 8.41 -1.87 -3.84
N LEU A 108 7.49 -2.72 -4.31
CA LEU A 108 7.82 -3.94 -5.08
C LEU A 108 8.10 -3.60 -6.56
N PHE A 109 7.26 -2.77 -7.15
CA PHE A 109 7.27 -2.41 -8.57
C PHE A 109 7.03 -0.90 -8.72
N TYR A 110 8.12 -0.16 -8.95
CA TYR A 110 8.08 1.30 -9.05
C TYR A 110 7.03 1.81 -10.04
N GLY A 111 6.26 2.82 -9.63
CA GLY A 111 5.24 3.49 -10.45
C GLY A 111 3.86 2.83 -10.40
N HIS A 112 3.70 1.74 -9.65
CA HIS A 112 2.45 0.98 -9.59
C HIS A 112 1.68 1.25 -8.30
N ASN A 113 0.36 1.20 -8.39
CA ASN A 113 -0.54 1.38 -7.27
C ASN A 113 -1.52 0.22 -7.15
N LEU A 114 -1.77 -0.19 -5.90
CA LEU A 114 -2.89 -1.04 -5.54
C LEU A 114 -4.08 -0.16 -5.17
N THR A 115 -5.27 -0.54 -5.61
CA THR A 115 -6.52 -0.07 -5.03
C THR A 115 -7.32 -1.27 -4.54
N ILE A 116 -8.15 -1.05 -3.52
CA ILE A 116 -9.06 -2.06 -3.01
C ILE A 116 -10.45 -1.44 -2.87
N THR A 117 -11.50 -2.26 -3.01
CA THR A 117 -12.88 -1.90 -2.65
C THR A 117 -13.57 -3.14 -2.06
N PHE A 118 -14.76 -2.96 -1.48
CA PHE A 118 -15.54 -4.06 -0.93
C PHE A 118 -16.87 -4.23 -1.64
N SER A 119 -17.30 -5.48 -1.79
CA SER A 119 -18.60 -5.88 -2.32
C SER A 119 -19.11 -7.09 -1.54
N LYS A 120 -20.18 -7.71 -2.01
CA LYS A 120 -20.72 -8.97 -1.48
C LYS A 120 -21.12 -9.90 -2.61
N ASP A 121 -21.00 -11.19 -2.38
CA ASP A 121 -21.48 -12.19 -3.33
C ASP A 121 -23.00 -12.37 -3.26
N GLN A 122 -23.54 -13.25 -4.11
CA GLN A 122 -24.99 -13.54 -4.15
C GLN A 122 -25.53 -14.12 -2.83
N THR A 123 -24.67 -14.69 -2.00
CA THR A 123 -25.02 -15.24 -0.68
C THR A 123 -24.81 -14.24 0.45
N GLY A 124 -24.31 -13.04 0.14
CA GLY A 124 -24.00 -12.00 1.11
C GLY A 124 -22.61 -12.12 1.73
N ILE A 125 -21.78 -13.09 1.32
CA ILE A 125 -20.40 -13.20 1.83
C ILE A 125 -19.61 -11.97 1.35
N PRO A 126 -18.91 -11.25 2.25
CA PRO A 126 -18.09 -10.12 1.85
C PRO A 126 -16.99 -10.50 0.86
N ILE A 127 -16.75 -9.63 -0.11
CA ILE A 127 -15.70 -9.75 -1.12
C ILE A 127 -14.79 -8.51 -1.03
N LEU A 128 -13.49 -8.74 -1.02
CA LEU A 128 -12.47 -7.73 -1.34
C LEU A 128 -12.21 -7.76 -2.84
N LEU A 129 -12.39 -6.62 -3.51
CA LEU A 129 -12.00 -6.40 -4.89
C LEU A 129 -10.66 -5.67 -4.88
N TRP A 130 -9.70 -6.11 -5.68
CA TRP A 130 -8.39 -5.47 -5.80
C TRP A 130 -8.06 -5.19 -7.26
N GLU A 131 -7.33 -4.10 -7.49
CA GLU A 131 -6.84 -3.70 -8.80
C GLU A 131 -5.42 -3.16 -8.66
N VAL A 132 -4.52 -3.62 -9.52
CA VAL A 132 -3.18 -3.07 -9.70
C VAL A 132 -3.05 -2.44 -11.08
N GLY A 133 -2.40 -1.28 -11.12
CA GLY A 133 -2.07 -0.61 -12.36
C GLY A 133 -1.05 0.51 -12.15
N CYS A 134 -0.80 1.25 -13.21
CA CYS A 134 -0.01 2.46 -13.19
C CYS A 134 -0.53 3.47 -14.23
N GLU A 135 -0.05 4.71 -14.15
CA GLU A 135 -0.44 5.78 -15.08
C GLU A 135 -0.08 5.46 -16.55
N ALA A 136 1.04 4.76 -16.77
CA ALA A 136 1.57 4.50 -18.11
C ALA A 136 0.87 3.35 -18.85
N TYR A 137 0.47 2.29 -18.15
CA TYR A 137 -0.11 1.07 -18.74
C TYR A 137 -1.58 0.86 -18.36
N GLY A 138 -2.15 1.70 -17.50
CA GLY A 138 -3.51 1.56 -17.00
C GLY A 138 -3.63 0.38 -16.04
N LYS A 139 -4.75 -0.35 -16.16
CA LYS A 139 -5.03 -1.54 -15.34
C LYS A 139 -4.22 -2.74 -15.83
N GLU A 140 -3.46 -3.35 -14.94
CA GLU A 140 -2.55 -4.45 -15.25
C GLU A 140 -2.97 -5.77 -14.60
N GLY A 141 -3.74 -5.70 -13.52
CA GLY A 141 -4.33 -6.87 -12.88
C GLY A 141 -5.50 -6.50 -12.00
N GLU A 142 -6.46 -7.41 -11.87
CA GLU A 142 -7.57 -7.27 -10.94
C GLU A 142 -8.04 -8.63 -10.46
N GLY A 143 -8.77 -8.63 -9.35
CA GLY A 143 -9.37 -9.84 -8.86
C GLY A 143 -10.27 -9.63 -7.66
N GLN A 144 -10.80 -10.74 -7.19
CA GLN A 144 -11.69 -10.79 -6.03
C GLN A 144 -11.21 -11.85 -5.04
N ILE A 145 -11.29 -11.53 -3.76
CA ILE A 145 -10.99 -12.43 -2.65
C ILE A 145 -12.24 -12.48 -1.78
N LYS A 146 -12.84 -13.67 -1.66
CA LYS A 146 -13.95 -13.88 -0.72
C LYS A 146 -13.39 -13.89 0.70
N LEU A 147 -14.15 -13.35 1.66
CA LEU A 147 -13.75 -13.36 3.06
C LEU A 147 -13.52 -14.80 3.54
N GLU A 148 -12.28 -15.14 3.87
CA GLU A 148 -11.97 -16.48 4.33
C GLU A 148 -12.44 -16.70 5.77
N GLY A 149 -12.79 -17.95 6.09
CA GLY A 149 -13.37 -18.30 7.38
C GLY A 149 -14.85 -17.90 7.55
N ALA A 150 -15.43 -17.20 6.57
CA ALA A 150 -16.88 -17.08 6.38
C ALA A 150 -17.35 -18.29 5.56
N GLN A 151 -18.00 -19.26 6.21
CA GLN A 151 -18.54 -20.44 5.53
C GLN A 151 -20.07 -20.38 5.45
N LYS A 152 -20.70 -21.36 4.83
CA LYS A 152 -22.15 -21.58 4.92
C LYS A 152 -22.40 -22.97 5.48
#